data_AF-A0A943R9B1-F1
#
_entry.id   AF-A0A943R9B1-F1
#
_cell.length_a   1.000
_cell.length_b   1.000
_cell.length_c   1.000
_cell.angle_alpha   90.00
_cell.angle_beta   90.00
_cell.angle_gamma   90.00
#
_symmetry.space_group_name_H-M   'P 1'
#
loop_
_entity.id
_entity.type
_entity.pdbx_description
1 polymer ?
#
loop_
_entity_poly.entity_id
_entity_poly.type
_entity_poly.pdbx_seq_one_letter_code
_entity_poly.pdbx_strand_id
1 'polypeptide(L)'
;NTFMFYLPRLCNHCLNPGCVASCPSGSIYKREEDGIVLVDQDKCRGWRMCMTGCPYKKVYYNWSSGKAEKCIFCYPRIESGCPTVCSESCTGRIRYVGVVLYDADKIKELASTENDADLYEAQRSVFLDPFNLDVIEGARAEGISDEWITAAQKSPVRKLIEWGLAFPMHPEYRTLPMVWYVPPLSPIANAIDAGKLSMDGILPKAEDLRIPIQYLANLLAGGNTQVVQDALSRLLLMRSVVRHYSDSAGLDQYLKSELPLDAIKEAPEIDELRALGLTPEDVCEMHSLLAIANYEDRFVIPTANRDHEASVLKQGEQGMNMGGGRDQRYRASKIFGGPMDRKIAPTFKDYEVAAKPRKQK
;
A
#
# COMPACT_ATOMS: atom_id res chain seq x y z
N ASN A 1 -8.64 -22.39 -25.13
CA ASN A 1 -8.44 -22.41 -23.65
C ASN A 1 -7.18 -21.70 -23.16
N THR A 2 -6.35 -21.10 -24.01
CA THR A 2 -5.18 -20.33 -23.56
C THR A 2 -5.60 -19.07 -22.80
N PHE A 3 -5.13 -18.91 -21.56
CA PHE A 3 -5.26 -17.69 -20.77
C PHE A 3 -3.89 -17.26 -20.22
N MET A 4 -3.72 -15.96 -20.00
CA MET A 4 -2.56 -15.37 -19.34
C MET A 4 -2.97 -14.05 -18.68
N PHE A 5 -2.26 -13.66 -17.64
CA PHE A 5 -2.36 -12.33 -17.03
C PHE A 5 -1.03 -11.98 -16.35
N TYR A 6 -0.88 -10.73 -15.93
CA TYR A 6 0.35 -10.24 -15.32
C TYR A 6 0.21 -10.13 -13.80
N LEU A 7 1.24 -10.56 -13.06
CA LEU A 7 1.31 -10.46 -11.61
C LEU A 7 2.59 -9.72 -11.17
N PRO A 8 2.62 -8.38 -11.18
CA PRO A 8 3.74 -7.61 -10.66
C PRO A 8 3.80 -7.72 -9.12
N ARG A 9 4.96 -8.06 -8.56
CA ARG A 9 5.11 -8.27 -7.10
C ARG A 9 6.31 -7.55 -6.51
N LEU A 10 6.13 -6.98 -5.32
CA LEU A 10 7.18 -6.45 -4.46
C LEU A 10 7.12 -7.13 -3.08
N CYS A 11 7.85 -6.61 -2.09
CA CYS A 11 7.67 -7.07 -0.70
C CYS A 11 6.28 -6.65 -0.21
N ASN A 12 5.59 -7.51 0.54
CA ASN A 12 4.26 -7.18 1.02
C ASN A 12 4.22 -6.33 2.30
N HIS A 13 5.38 -5.99 2.89
CA HIS A 13 5.47 -5.18 4.12
C HIS A 13 4.47 -5.63 5.20
N CYS A 14 4.37 -6.95 5.37
CA CYS A 14 3.27 -7.62 6.07
C CYS A 14 3.12 -7.16 7.54
N LEU A 15 1.93 -7.37 8.12
CA LEU A 15 1.67 -7.11 9.54
C LEU A 15 2.28 -8.20 10.44
N ASN A 16 2.26 -9.46 9.99
CA ASN A 16 2.93 -10.60 10.62
C ASN A 16 4.11 -11.12 9.75
N PRO A 17 5.21 -10.37 9.61
CA PRO A 17 6.27 -10.69 8.65
C PRO A 17 7.11 -11.91 9.07
N GLY A 18 6.95 -13.04 8.37
CA GLY A 18 7.75 -14.25 8.61
C GLY A 18 9.27 -14.05 8.50
N CYS A 19 9.73 -13.05 7.72
CA CYS A 19 11.16 -12.71 7.64
C CYS A 19 11.70 -12.06 8.92
N VAL A 20 10.88 -11.30 9.67
CA VAL A 20 11.25 -10.76 10.98
C VAL A 20 11.37 -11.90 11.98
N ALA A 21 10.33 -12.75 12.07
CA ALA A 21 10.29 -13.89 12.97
C ALA A 21 11.45 -14.87 12.75
N SER A 22 11.90 -15.03 11.49
CA SER A 22 12.97 -15.97 11.14
C SER A 22 14.39 -15.43 11.30
N CYS A 23 14.60 -14.14 11.64
CA CYS A 23 15.92 -13.53 11.68
C CYS A 23 16.60 -13.73 13.06
N PRO A 24 17.65 -14.56 13.20
CA PRO A 24 18.24 -14.86 14.51
C PRO A 24 18.93 -13.67 15.16
N SER A 25 19.44 -12.73 14.35
CA SER A 25 20.12 -11.52 14.83
C SER A 25 19.16 -10.37 15.15
N GLY A 26 17.84 -10.53 14.95
CA GLY A 26 16.88 -9.44 15.13
C GLY A 26 17.18 -8.20 14.27
N SER A 27 17.79 -8.38 13.09
CA SER A 27 18.20 -7.26 12.23
C SER A 27 17.10 -6.79 11.29
N ILE A 28 15.96 -7.48 11.24
CA ILE A 28 14.80 -7.10 10.44
C ILE A 28 13.73 -6.60 11.40
N TYR A 29 13.14 -5.45 11.10
CA TYR A 29 12.13 -4.81 11.94
C TYR A 29 11.06 -4.15 11.07
N LYS A 30 9.87 -3.98 11.62
CA LYS A 30 8.79 -3.18 11.06
C LYS A 30 8.85 -1.81 11.74
N ARG A 31 8.87 -0.74 10.95
CA ARG A 31 8.79 0.63 11.46
C ARG A 31 7.40 0.88 12.04
N GLU A 32 7.36 1.66 13.11
CA GLU A 32 6.14 1.93 13.86
C GLU A 32 5.31 3.01 13.15
N GLU A 33 5.99 4.03 12.63
CA GLU A 33 5.38 5.21 12.02
C GLU A 33 4.69 4.95 10.67
N ASP A 34 5.18 3.99 9.87
CA ASP A 34 4.71 3.76 8.50
C ASP A 34 4.52 2.27 8.14
N GLY A 35 4.84 1.36 9.06
CA GLY A 35 4.72 -0.07 8.83
C GLY A 35 5.72 -0.64 7.81
N ILE A 36 6.73 0.11 7.35
CA ILE A 36 7.71 -0.38 6.38
C ILE A 36 8.67 -1.36 7.07
N VAL A 37 8.76 -2.58 6.54
CA VAL A 37 9.71 -3.60 7.02
C VAL A 37 11.10 -3.40 6.39
N LEU A 38 12.14 -3.25 7.20
CA LEU A 38 13.52 -2.99 6.75
C LEU A 38 14.51 -4.01 7.31
N VAL A 39 15.67 -4.10 6.67
CA VAL A 39 16.84 -4.85 7.16
C VAL A 39 17.91 -3.85 7.57
N ASP A 40 18.25 -3.81 8.86
CA ASP A 40 19.39 -3.01 9.35
C ASP A 40 20.70 -3.61 8.83
N GLN A 41 21.35 -2.90 7.91
CA GLN A 41 22.59 -3.34 7.28
C GLN A 41 23.76 -3.45 8.26
N ASP A 42 23.74 -2.78 9.41
CA ASP A 42 24.84 -2.88 10.40
C ASP A 42 24.63 -4.04 11.35
N LYS A 43 23.38 -4.33 11.72
CA LYS A 43 23.04 -5.49 12.57
C LYS A 43 22.98 -6.79 11.79
N CYS A 44 22.73 -6.75 10.48
CA CYS A 44 22.67 -7.96 9.67
C CYS A 44 24.01 -8.74 9.72
N ARG A 45 23.92 -10.01 10.09
CA ARG A 45 25.05 -10.96 10.18
C ARG A 45 25.07 -12.00 9.06
N GLY A 46 24.20 -11.88 8.06
CA GLY A 46 24.22 -12.77 6.90
C GLY A 46 23.79 -14.21 7.20
N TRP A 47 22.92 -14.44 8.21
CA TRP A 47 22.43 -15.78 8.58
C TRP A 47 21.53 -16.44 7.52
N ARG A 48 21.00 -15.66 6.57
CA ARG A 48 20.20 -16.14 5.41
C ARG A 48 18.84 -16.77 5.74
N MET A 49 18.50 -16.99 7.02
CA MET A 49 17.22 -17.58 7.43
C MET A 49 15.99 -16.76 7.02
N CYS A 50 16.11 -15.43 6.96
CA CYS A 50 15.03 -14.54 6.53
C CYS A 50 14.59 -14.74 5.06
N MET A 51 15.44 -15.31 4.20
CA MET A 51 15.06 -15.66 2.82
C MET A 51 14.14 -16.88 2.79
N THR A 52 14.44 -17.89 3.60
CA THR A 52 13.57 -19.05 3.79
C THR A 52 12.25 -18.62 4.42
N GLY A 53 12.33 -17.85 5.51
CA GLY A 53 11.17 -17.36 6.26
C GLY A 53 10.24 -16.41 5.52
N CYS A 54 10.68 -15.79 4.41
CA CYS A 54 9.80 -15.03 3.54
C CYS A 54 9.11 -15.98 2.53
N PRO A 55 7.80 -16.24 2.65
CA PRO A 55 7.11 -17.14 1.72
C PRO A 55 7.06 -16.56 0.30
N TYR A 56 7.05 -15.24 0.17
CA TYR A 56 7.07 -14.53 -1.12
C TYR A 56 8.43 -14.46 -1.81
N LYS A 57 9.51 -14.89 -1.13
CA LYS A 57 10.90 -14.82 -1.59
C LYS A 57 11.31 -13.40 -2.02
N LYS A 58 10.96 -12.41 -1.18
CA LYS A 58 11.21 -10.97 -1.39
C LYS A 58 12.33 -10.40 -0.51
N VAL A 59 13.13 -11.29 0.07
CA VAL A 59 14.41 -10.97 0.68
C VAL A 59 15.48 -11.63 -0.20
N TYR A 60 16.49 -10.86 -0.58
CA TYR A 60 17.55 -11.28 -1.48
C TYR A 60 18.89 -11.19 -0.75
N TYR A 61 19.79 -12.12 -1.01
CA TYR A 61 21.15 -12.08 -0.47
C TYR A 61 22.06 -11.31 -1.41
N ASN A 62 22.75 -10.30 -0.87
CA ASN A 62 23.84 -9.66 -1.56
C ASN A 62 25.12 -10.49 -1.33
N TRP A 63 25.59 -11.14 -2.38
CA TRP A 63 26.78 -12.00 -2.37
C TRP A 63 28.08 -11.24 -2.12
N SER A 64 28.11 -9.93 -2.40
CA SER A 64 29.28 -9.07 -2.18
C SER A 64 29.34 -8.56 -0.73
N SER A 65 28.25 -7.96 -0.23
CA SER A 65 28.21 -7.41 1.14
C SER A 65 28.02 -8.49 2.21
N GLY A 66 27.58 -9.68 1.82
CA GLY A 66 27.27 -10.79 2.71
C GLY A 66 25.99 -10.58 3.53
N LYS A 67 25.11 -9.66 3.13
CA LYS A 67 23.93 -9.22 3.89
C LYS A 67 22.64 -9.44 3.10
N ALA A 68 21.53 -9.46 3.84
CA ALA A 68 20.20 -9.52 3.25
C ALA A 68 19.73 -8.11 2.86
N GLU A 69 19.14 -8.00 1.68
CA GLU A 69 18.52 -6.79 1.15
C GLU A 69 17.09 -7.11 0.70
N LYS A 70 16.21 -6.10 0.68
CA LYS A 70 14.82 -6.25 0.27
C LYS A 70 14.29 -4.92 -0.24
N CYS A 71 13.10 -4.95 -0.85
CA CYS A 71 12.33 -3.75 -1.12
C CYS A 71 12.20 -2.91 0.16
N ILE A 72 12.57 -1.64 0.09
CA ILE A 72 12.53 -0.69 1.21
C ILE A 72 11.28 0.22 1.15
N PHE A 73 10.29 -0.16 0.33
CA PHE A 73 9.09 0.63 -0.01
C PHE A 73 9.38 2.09 -0.37
N CYS A 74 10.56 2.35 -0.93
CA CYS A 74 11.06 3.70 -1.19
C CYS A 74 10.88 4.63 0.02
N TYR A 75 11.16 4.17 1.25
CA TYR A 75 10.93 4.96 2.45
C TYR A 75 11.48 6.40 2.40
N PRO A 76 12.64 6.72 1.77
CA PRO A 76 13.08 8.11 1.67
C PRO A 76 12.12 9.02 0.90
N ARG A 77 11.32 8.46 -0.02
CA ARG A 77 10.28 9.17 -0.76
C ARG A 77 8.97 9.22 0.04
N ILE A 78 8.56 8.09 0.61
CA ILE A 78 7.34 8.00 1.43
C ILE A 78 7.41 8.99 2.60
N GLU A 79 8.58 9.14 3.23
CA GLU A 79 8.79 10.10 4.31
C GLU A 79 8.50 11.55 3.91
N SER A 80 8.62 11.87 2.62
CA SER A 80 8.32 13.19 2.06
C SER A 80 6.97 13.25 1.33
N GLY A 81 6.04 12.32 1.61
CA GLY A 81 4.73 12.27 0.97
C GLY A 81 4.77 11.88 -0.52
N CYS A 82 5.91 11.41 -1.02
CA CYS A 82 6.08 11.04 -2.42
C CYS A 82 5.78 9.55 -2.63
N PRO A 83 5.18 9.15 -3.77
CA PRO A 83 4.96 7.74 -4.10
C PRO A 83 6.26 6.96 -4.26
N THR A 84 6.14 5.64 -4.11
CA THR A 84 7.25 4.74 -4.44
C THR A 84 7.58 4.86 -5.93
N VAL A 85 8.84 4.67 -6.29
CA VAL A 85 9.30 4.75 -7.69
C VAL A 85 8.46 3.85 -8.59
N CYS A 86 8.23 2.61 -8.15
CA CYS A 86 7.48 1.65 -8.94
C CYS A 86 5.97 1.93 -9.03
N SER A 87 5.42 2.74 -8.11
CA SER A 87 4.04 3.25 -8.16
C SER A 87 3.94 4.43 -9.13
N GLU A 88 4.80 5.42 -8.98
CA GLU A 88 4.84 6.63 -9.81
C GLU A 88 5.14 6.31 -11.28
N SER A 89 6.09 5.41 -11.53
CA SER A 89 6.51 5.01 -12.88
C SER A 89 5.60 3.96 -13.53
N CYS A 90 4.45 3.66 -12.94
CA CYS A 90 3.55 2.63 -13.45
C CYS A 90 2.78 3.14 -14.68
N THR A 91 3.25 2.77 -15.86
CA THR A 91 2.65 3.17 -17.14
C THR A 91 1.19 2.75 -17.28
N GLY A 92 0.83 1.59 -16.72
CA GLY A 92 -0.56 1.10 -16.72
C GLY A 92 -1.48 1.78 -15.72
N ARG A 93 -0.98 2.71 -14.87
CA ARG A 93 -1.76 3.44 -13.85
C ARG A 93 -2.53 2.55 -12.86
N ILE A 94 -2.12 1.28 -12.69
CA ILE A 94 -2.83 0.27 -11.87
C ILE A 94 -2.45 0.27 -10.38
N ARG A 95 -1.54 1.14 -9.95
CA ARG A 95 -0.99 1.13 -8.58
C ARG A 95 -1.56 2.27 -7.77
N TYR A 96 -2.04 1.94 -6.58
CA TYR A 96 -2.60 2.86 -5.60
C TYR A 96 -1.79 2.75 -4.32
N VAL A 97 -1.55 3.87 -3.65
CA VAL A 97 -0.86 3.93 -2.37
C VAL A 97 -1.68 4.82 -1.45
N GLY A 98 -2.05 4.28 -0.29
CA GLY A 98 -2.89 4.96 0.68
C GLY A 98 -2.70 4.35 2.07
N VAL A 99 -3.02 5.14 3.09
CA VAL A 99 -2.92 4.71 4.49
C VAL A 99 -4.09 3.80 4.84
N VAL A 100 -3.84 2.80 5.68
CA VAL A 100 -4.88 2.01 6.33
C VAL A 100 -4.49 1.88 7.79
N LEU A 101 -5.41 2.24 8.70
CA LEU A 101 -5.23 2.08 10.13
C LEU A 101 -5.52 0.62 10.50
N TYR A 102 -4.75 0.06 11.43
CA TYR A 102 -4.88 -1.35 11.79
C TYR A 102 -4.69 -1.56 13.30
N ASP A 103 -5.42 -2.53 13.83
CA ASP A 103 -5.29 -2.98 15.21
C ASP A 103 -4.14 -4.00 15.32
N ALA A 104 -3.04 -3.59 15.94
CA ALA A 104 -1.85 -4.43 16.06
C ALA A 104 -2.05 -5.61 17.03
N ASP A 105 -2.93 -5.48 18.02
CA ASP A 105 -3.15 -6.52 19.04
C ASP A 105 -3.88 -7.73 18.45
N LYS A 106 -4.73 -7.51 17.44
CA LYS A 106 -5.46 -8.57 16.75
C LYS A 106 -4.63 -9.35 15.73
N ILE A 107 -3.40 -8.91 15.41
CA ILE A 107 -2.56 -9.54 14.37
C ILE A 107 -2.37 -11.03 14.62
N LYS A 108 -2.03 -11.42 15.86
CA LYS A 108 -1.74 -12.82 16.20
C LYS A 108 -2.96 -13.70 16.06
N GLU A 109 -4.10 -13.24 16.58
CA GLU A 109 -5.37 -13.96 16.53
C GLU A 109 -5.79 -14.19 15.07
N LEU A 110 -5.84 -13.12 14.27
CA LEU A 110 -6.35 -13.17 12.90
C LEU A 110 -5.39 -13.87 11.93
N ALA A 111 -4.07 -13.84 12.18
CA ALA A 111 -3.12 -14.67 11.43
C ALA A 111 -3.24 -16.17 11.76
N SER A 112 -3.83 -16.51 12.92
CA SER A 112 -3.97 -17.88 13.41
C SER A 112 -5.32 -18.53 13.08
N THR A 113 -6.20 -17.85 12.33
CA THR A 113 -7.49 -18.38 11.87
C THR A 113 -7.34 -19.76 11.24
N GLU A 114 -8.06 -20.77 11.72
CA GLU A 114 -7.82 -22.17 11.34
C GLU A 114 -8.02 -22.43 9.85
N ASN A 115 -9.11 -21.92 9.29
CA ASN A 115 -9.48 -22.12 7.89
C ASN A 115 -8.85 -21.05 6.99
N ASP A 116 -8.13 -21.49 5.96
CA ASP A 116 -7.44 -20.59 5.03
C ASP A 116 -8.43 -19.74 4.21
N ALA A 117 -9.63 -20.24 3.93
CA ALA A 117 -10.67 -19.51 3.19
C ALA A 117 -11.20 -18.27 3.95
N ASP A 118 -11.04 -18.25 5.28
CA ASP A 118 -11.52 -17.17 6.15
C ASP A 118 -10.44 -16.10 6.41
N LEU A 119 -9.19 -16.36 6.03
CA LEU A 119 -8.07 -15.43 6.26
C LEU A 119 -8.22 -14.09 5.54
N TYR A 120 -8.92 -14.07 4.40
CA TYR A 120 -9.23 -12.83 3.68
C TYR A 120 -10.09 -11.90 4.54
N GLU A 121 -11.21 -12.38 5.04
CA GLU A 121 -12.11 -11.61 5.88
C GLU A 121 -11.50 -11.32 7.25
N ALA A 122 -10.75 -12.28 7.82
CA ALA A 122 -9.97 -12.07 9.03
C ALA A 122 -9.01 -10.89 8.86
N GLN A 123 -8.27 -10.81 7.75
CA GLN A 123 -7.38 -9.68 7.51
C GLN A 123 -8.14 -8.36 7.29
N ARG A 124 -9.30 -8.37 6.63
CA ARG A 124 -10.13 -7.17 6.49
C ARG A 124 -10.56 -6.62 7.85
N SER A 125 -10.89 -7.50 8.80
CA SER A 125 -11.29 -7.11 10.15
C SER A 125 -10.17 -6.52 11.02
N VAL A 126 -8.91 -6.66 10.60
CA VAL A 126 -7.76 -5.99 11.24
C VAL A 126 -7.81 -4.47 11.02
N PHE A 127 -8.41 -4.03 9.91
CA PHE A 127 -8.42 -2.63 9.52
C PHE A 127 -9.49 -1.84 10.26
N LEU A 128 -9.12 -0.64 10.69
CA LEU A 128 -9.96 0.25 11.47
C LEU A 128 -10.60 1.29 10.56
N ASP A 129 -11.86 1.63 10.86
CA ASP A 129 -12.58 2.70 10.18
C ASP A 129 -12.02 4.06 10.60
N PRO A 130 -11.40 4.83 9.69
CA PRO A 130 -10.80 6.13 10.02
C PRO A 130 -11.83 7.25 10.19
N PHE A 131 -13.13 6.99 10.02
CA PHE A 131 -14.21 7.93 10.32
C PHE A 131 -14.84 7.71 11.70
N ASN A 132 -14.54 6.58 12.35
CA ASN A 132 -15.02 6.30 13.70
C ASN A 132 -14.30 7.19 14.72
N LEU A 133 -15.07 7.90 15.55
CA LEU A 133 -14.54 8.81 16.58
C LEU A 133 -13.61 8.09 17.58
N ASP A 134 -13.97 6.86 18.00
CA ASP A 134 -13.14 6.09 18.94
C ASP A 134 -11.78 5.73 18.33
N VAL A 135 -11.76 5.42 17.02
CA VAL A 135 -10.52 5.14 16.27
C VAL A 135 -9.69 6.40 16.11
N ILE A 136 -10.31 7.55 15.84
CA ILE A 136 -9.63 8.84 15.71
C ILE A 136 -8.99 9.25 17.05
N GLU A 137 -9.73 9.12 18.15
CA GLU A 137 -9.23 9.43 19.49
C GLU A 137 -8.12 8.47 19.92
N GLY A 138 -8.27 7.17 19.67
CA GLY A 138 -7.23 6.16 19.90
C GLY A 138 -5.97 6.42 19.09
N ALA A 139 -6.10 6.70 17.79
CA ALA A 139 -4.98 7.02 16.91
C ALA A 139 -4.19 8.24 17.40
N ARG A 140 -4.89 9.30 17.85
CA ARG A 140 -4.25 10.48 18.43
C ARG A 140 -3.54 10.16 19.74
N ALA A 141 -4.14 9.34 20.59
CA ALA A 141 -3.52 8.91 21.85
C ALA A 141 -2.23 8.10 21.63
N GLU A 142 -2.18 7.33 20.54
CA GLU A 142 -0.98 6.58 20.10
C GLU A 142 0.02 7.43 19.29
N GLY A 143 -0.24 8.74 19.11
CA GLY A 143 0.68 9.67 18.47
C GLY A 143 0.60 9.72 16.94
N ILE A 144 -0.44 9.14 16.33
CA ILE A 144 -0.72 9.29 14.89
C ILE A 144 -1.24 10.72 14.63
N SER A 145 -0.63 11.43 13.68
CA SER A 145 -1.00 12.82 13.38
C SER A 145 -2.33 12.93 12.63
N ASP A 146 -2.99 14.08 12.75
CA ASP A 146 -4.22 14.38 12.00
C ASP A 146 -4.04 14.31 10.48
N GLU A 147 -2.82 14.58 9.97
CA GLU A 147 -2.48 14.39 8.56
C GLU A 147 -2.60 12.93 8.13
N TRP A 148 -2.09 12.00 8.95
CA TRP A 148 -2.18 10.56 8.70
C TRP A 148 -3.62 10.05 8.79
N ILE A 149 -4.40 10.55 9.75
CA ILE A 149 -5.83 10.23 9.89
C ILE A 149 -6.60 10.73 8.66
N THR A 150 -6.37 11.96 8.23
CA THR A 150 -6.99 12.53 7.03
C THR A 150 -6.59 11.76 5.77
N ALA A 151 -5.33 11.34 5.67
CA ALA A 151 -4.86 10.50 4.56
C ALA A 151 -5.51 9.11 4.56
N ALA A 152 -5.77 8.52 5.74
CA ALA A 152 -6.50 7.26 5.87
C ALA A 152 -7.97 7.40 5.43
N GLN A 153 -8.65 8.49 5.78
CA GLN A 153 -10.01 8.79 5.34
C GLN A 153 -10.11 8.90 3.81
N LYS A 154 -9.13 9.56 3.19
CA LYS A 154 -9.02 9.74 1.73
C LYS A 154 -8.36 8.56 1.00
N SER A 155 -7.98 7.50 1.72
CA SER A 155 -7.15 6.43 1.17
C SER A 155 -7.86 5.65 0.04
N PRO A 156 -7.26 5.57 -1.16
CA PRO A 156 -7.82 4.76 -2.24
C PRO A 156 -7.72 3.26 -1.94
N VAL A 157 -6.72 2.86 -1.15
CA VAL A 157 -6.52 1.46 -0.76
C VAL A 157 -7.64 1.01 0.18
N ARG A 158 -8.04 1.86 1.14
CA ARG A 158 -9.19 1.61 2.02
C ARG A 158 -10.47 1.37 1.19
N LYS A 159 -10.78 2.29 0.27
CA LYS A 159 -11.97 2.17 -0.60
C LYS A 159 -11.99 0.86 -1.39
N LEU A 160 -10.88 0.48 -2.01
CA LEU A 160 -10.78 -0.79 -2.75
C LEU A 160 -11.00 -2.03 -1.89
N ILE A 161 -10.63 -1.99 -0.60
CA ILE A 161 -10.84 -3.07 0.37
C ILE A 161 -12.31 -3.10 0.83
N GLU A 162 -12.91 -1.94 1.08
CA GLU A 162 -14.31 -1.81 1.50
C GLU A 162 -15.27 -2.26 0.39
N TRP A 163 -15.02 -1.84 -0.85
CA TRP A 163 -15.76 -2.28 -2.03
C TRP A 163 -15.57 -3.78 -2.35
N GLY A 164 -14.70 -4.48 -1.61
CA GLY A 164 -14.44 -5.90 -1.82
C GLY A 164 -13.84 -6.19 -3.20
N LEU A 165 -13.00 -5.28 -3.72
CA LEU A 165 -12.33 -5.41 -5.01
C LEU A 165 -10.88 -5.85 -4.87
N ALA A 166 -10.22 -5.42 -3.79
CA ALA A 166 -8.83 -5.76 -3.52
C ALA A 166 -8.72 -6.99 -2.61
N PHE A 167 -7.71 -7.82 -2.87
CA PHE A 167 -7.42 -9.04 -2.13
C PHE A 167 -5.95 -9.15 -1.75
N PRO A 168 -5.62 -9.71 -0.57
CA PRO A 168 -4.25 -10.04 -0.21
C PRO A 168 -3.71 -11.16 -1.11
N MET A 169 -2.41 -11.14 -1.41
CA MET A 169 -1.80 -12.24 -2.16
C MET A 169 -1.36 -13.36 -1.21
N HIS A 170 -1.81 -14.58 -1.49
CA HIS A 170 -1.56 -15.79 -0.70
C HIS A 170 -1.79 -15.56 0.81
N PRO A 171 -3.05 -15.30 1.23
CA PRO A 171 -3.38 -15.11 2.65
C PRO A 171 -3.02 -16.33 3.51
N GLU A 172 -3.04 -17.55 2.96
CA GLU A 172 -2.69 -18.82 3.61
C GLU A 172 -1.25 -18.85 4.16
N TYR A 173 -0.38 -17.94 3.71
CA TYR A 173 0.94 -17.76 4.32
C TYR A 173 0.91 -17.09 5.69
N ARG A 174 -0.27 -16.61 6.14
CA ARG A 174 -0.53 -16.08 7.49
C ARG A 174 0.37 -14.93 7.90
N THR A 175 0.91 -14.22 6.89
CA THR A 175 1.74 -13.04 7.13
C THR A 175 0.94 -11.75 7.22
N LEU A 176 -0.35 -11.78 6.86
CA LEU A 176 -1.21 -10.59 6.70
C LEU A 176 -0.53 -9.56 5.75
N PRO A 177 -0.42 -9.87 4.45
CA PRO A 177 0.30 -9.02 3.48
C PRO A 177 -0.41 -7.68 3.24
N MET A 178 0.35 -6.59 3.10
CA MET A 178 -0.18 -5.22 2.91
C MET A 178 -0.14 -4.73 1.46
N VAL A 179 0.19 -5.59 0.50
CA VAL A 179 0.08 -5.29 -0.93
C VAL A 179 -1.02 -6.17 -1.52
N TRP A 180 -2.10 -5.52 -1.94
CA TRP A 180 -3.33 -6.17 -2.37
C TRP A 180 -3.54 -6.01 -3.89
N TYR A 181 -4.37 -6.88 -4.46
CA TYR A 181 -4.57 -7.02 -5.90
C TYR A 181 -6.06 -7.05 -6.23
N VAL A 182 -6.43 -6.32 -7.29
CA VAL A 182 -7.74 -6.46 -7.91
C VAL A 182 -7.66 -7.59 -8.95
N PRO A 183 -8.54 -8.61 -8.92
CA PRO A 183 -8.48 -9.72 -9.85
C PRO A 183 -8.79 -9.24 -11.29
N PRO A 184 -8.08 -9.76 -12.31
CA PRO A 184 -8.28 -9.32 -13.68
C PRO A 184 -9.56 -9.90 -14.29
N LEU A 185 -10.31 -9.06 -15.02
CA LEU A 185 -11.29 -9.55 -15.99
C LEU A 185 -10.58 -10.23 -17.16
N SER A 186 -11.27 -11.15 -17.85
CA SER A 186 -10.74 -11.82 -19.04
C SER A 186 -11.78 -11.95 -20.16
N PRO A 187 -11.35 -12.13 -21.43
CA PRO A 187 -12.30 -12.28 -22.53
C PRO A 187 -13.16 -13.54 -22.40
N ILE A 188 -14.36 -13.52 -22.98
CA ILE A 188 -15.36 -14.60 -22.91
C ILE A 188 -15.43 -15.51 -24.15
N ALA A 189 -14.38 -15.52 -24.97
CA ALA A 189 -14.50 -16.08 -26.33
C ALA A 189 -15.01 -17.53 -26.39
N ASN A 190 -14.75 -18.36 -25.36
CA ASN A 190 -15.26 -19.73 -25.31
C ASN A 190 -16.80 -19.83 -25.16
N ALA A 191 -17.44 -18.88 -24.47
CA ALA A 191 -18.88 -18.87 -24.27
C ALA A 191 -19.64 -18.34 -25.51
N ILE A 192 -19.00 -17.44 -26.26
CA ILE A 192 -19.47 -16.96 -27.57
C ILE A 192 -19.37 -18.08 -28.61
N ASP A 193 -18.22 -18.77 -28.70
CA ASP A 193 -17.99 -19.85 -29.66
C ASP A 193 -18.93 -21.05 -29.44
N ALA A 194 -19.40 -21.26 -28.21
CA ALA A 194 -20.35 -22.32 -27.85
C ALA A 194 -21.83 -21.96 -28.12
N GLY A 195 -22.12 -20.77 -28.68
CA GLY A 195 -23.48 -20.34 -29.00
C GLY A 195 -24.40 -20.09 -27.79
N LYS A 196 -23.83 -19.91 -26.59
CA LYS A 196 -24.59 -19.75 -25.33
C LYS A 196 -24.93 -18.30 -24.98
N LEU A 197 -24.41 -17.32 -25.72
CA LEU A 197 -24.64 -15.88 -25.52
C LEU A 197 -24.87 -15.22 -26.89
N SER A 198 -25.95 -14.44 -27.05
CA SER A 198 -26.07 -13.51 -28.18
C SER A 198 -25.21 -12.27 -27.91
N MET A 199 -24.70 -11.64 -28.97
CA MET A 199 -23.93 -10.39 -28.91
C MET A 199 -24.82 -9.16 -28.59
N ASP A 200 -25.94 -9.34 -27.89
CA ASP A 200 -26.87 -8.26 -27.58
C ASP A 200 -26.53 -7.64 -26.23
N GLY A 201 -25.56 -6.73 -26.21
CA GLY A 201 -25.41 -5.70 -25.17
C GLY A 201 -25.07 -6.13 -23.72
N ILE A 202 -25.29 -7.39 -23.35
CA ILE A 202 -25.21 -7.88 -21.97
C ILE A 202 -23.75 -8.22 -21.65
N LEU A 203 -23.21 -7.57 -20.61
CA LEU A 203 -21.89 -7.90 -20.09
C LEU A 203 -21.86 -9.35 -19.60
N PRO A 204 -20.76 -10.07 -19.81
CA PRO A 204 -20.66 -11.47 -19.43
C PRO A 204 -20.81 -11.67 -17.94
N LYS A 205 -21.34 -12.82 -17.53
CA LYS A 205 -21.31 -13.23 -16.13
C LYS A 205 -19.87 -13.56 -15.72
N ALA A 206 -19.54 -13.38 -14.45
CA ALA A 206 -18.20 -13.67 -13.93
C ALA A 206 -17.76 -15.13 -14.21
N GLU A 207 -18.70 -16.07 -14.29
CA GLU A 207 -18.48 -17.50 -14.56
C GLU A 207 -18.05 -17.78 -16.01
N ASP A 208 -18.40 -16.90 -16.95
CA ASP A 208 -18.10 -17.07 -18.38
C ASP A 208 -16.69 -16.56 -18.75
N LEU A 209 -15.97 -15.99 -17.78
CA LEU A 209 -14.61 -15.49 -17.95
C LEU A 209 -13.65 -16.65 -18.23
N ARG A 210 -12.71 -16.43 -19.16
CA ARG A 210 -11.76 -17.46 -19.58
C ARG A 210 -10.78 -17.87 -18.47
N ILE A 211 -10.36 -16.93 -17.61
CA ILE A 211 -9.48 -17.26 -16.47
C ILE A 211 -10.29 -18.06 -15.45
N PRO A 212 -9.87 -19.27 -15.07
CA PRO A 212 -10.59 -20.07 -14.08
C PRO A 212 -10.66 -19.34 -12.73
N ILE A 213 -11.86 -19.15 -12.18
CA ILE A 213 -12.06 -18.48 -10.89
C ILE A 213 -11.29 -19.19 -9.77
N GLN A 214 -11.26 -20.53 -9.77
CA GLN A 214 -10.50 -21.30 -8.79
C GLN A 214 -9.01 -20.94 -8.79
N TYR A 215 -8.42 -20.64 -9.94
CA TYR A 215 -7.03 -20.22 -10.02
C TYR A 215 -6.81 -18.90 -9.27
N LEU A 216 -7.71 -17.93 -9.45
CA LEU A 216 -7.65 -16.63 -8.77
C LEU A 216 -7.93 -16.78 -7.27
N ALA A 217 -8.89 -17.61 -6.89
CA ALA A 217 -9.21 -17.89 -5.49
C ALA A 217 -8.03 -18.50 -4.72
N ASN A 218 -7.32 -19.45 -5.34
CA ASN A 218 -6.10 -20.04 -4.75
C ASN A 218 -4.98 -19.01 -4.56
N LEU A 219 -4.93 -17.97 -5.41
CA LEU A 219 -3.90 -16.93 -5.35
C LEU A 219 -4.25 -15.81 -4.36
N LEU A 220 -5.54 -15.47 -4.20
CA LEU A 220 -5.98 -14.21 -3.59
C LEU A 220 -6.88 -14.38 -2.35
N ALA A 221 -7.53 -15.54 -2.19
CA ALA A 221 -8.62 -15.69 -1.23
C ALA A 221 -8.58 -17.04 -0.49
N GLY A 222 -7.41 -17.68 -0.36
CA GLY A 222 -7.29 -18.96 0.34
C GLY A 222 -8.15 -20.08 -0.26
N GLY A 223 -8.46 -19.99 -1.56
CA GLY A 223 -9.33 -20.93 -2.26
C GLY A 223 -10.82 -20.58 -2.26
N ASN A 224 -11.25 -19.51 -1.57
CA ASN A 224 -12.64 -19.05 -1.57
C ASN A 224 -13.02 -18.41 -2.91
N THR A 225 -13.80 -19.13 -3.72
CA THR A 225 -14.22 -18.66 -5.06
C THR A 225 -15.32 -17.61 -5.00
N GLN A 226 -16.18 -17.64 -3.97
CA GLN A 226 -17.34 -16.76 -3.87
C GLN A 226 -16.91 -15.30 -3.80
N VAL A 227 -15.96 -14.97 -2.91
CA VAL A 227 -15.50 -13.59 -2.74
C VAL A 227 -14.85 -13.02 -4.00
N VAL A 228 -14.13 -13.87 -4.76
CA VAL A 228 -13.53 -13.49 -6.04
C VAL A 228 -14.60 -13.32 -7.12
N GLN A 229 -15.60 -14.20 -7.15
CA GLN A 229 -16.74 -14.09 -8.07
C GLN A 229 -17.53 -12.80 -7.82
N ASP A 230 -17.77 -12.44 -6.55
CA ASP A 230 -18.46 -11.21 -6.17
C ASP A 230 -17.66 -9.98 -6.63
N ALA A 231 -16.35 -9.96 -6.42
CA ALA A 231 -15.49 -8.87 -6.89
C ALA A 231 -15.51 -8.70 -8.41
N LEU A 232 -15.42 -9.80 -9.17
CA LEU A 232 -15.51 -9.77 -10.63
C LEU A 232 -16.89 -9.30 -11.08
N SER A 233 -17.95 -9.70 -10.37
CA SER A 233 -19.33 -9.29 -10.66
C SER A 233 -19.53 -7.79 -10.39
N ARG A 234 -18.99 -7.25 -9.29
CA ARG A 234 -18.97 -5.79 -9.03
C ARG A 234 -18.31 -5.01 -10.16
N LEU A 235 -17.15 -5.48 -10.66
CA LEU A 235 -16.45 -4.83 -11.78
C LEU A 235 -17.23 -4.90 -13.09
N LEU A 236 -17.90 -6.03 -13.37
CA LEU A 236 -18.71 -6.20 -14.56
C LEU A 236 -19.97 -5.33 -14.50
N LEU A 237 -20.68 -5.35 -13.39
CA LEU A 237 -21.90 -4.54 -13.19
C LEU A 237 -21.60 -3.04 -13.22
N MET A 238 -20.51 -2.60 -12.60
CA MET A 238 -20.03 -1.22 -12.71
C MET A 238 -19.85 -0.83 -14.18
N ARG A 239 -19.25 -1.69 -15.01
CA ARG A 239 -19.11 -1.43 -16.45
C ARG A 239 -20.46 -1.36 -17.17
N SER A 240 -21.47 -2.11 -16.70
CA SER A 240 -22.83 -2.09 -17.27
C SER A 240 -23.49 -0.76 -17.01
N VAL A 241 -23.46 -0.31 -15.76
CA VAL A 241 -24.00 0.98 -15.34
C VAL A 241 -23.33 2.14 -16.09
N VAL A 242 -21.99 2.12 -16.16
CA VAL A 242 -21.24 3.16 -16.88
C VAL A 242 -21.60 3.15 -18.37
N ARG A 243 -21.75 1.97 -18.98
CA ARG A 243 -22.16 1.84 -20.38
C ARG A 243 -23.59 2.34 -20.61
N HIS A 244 -24.54 1.99 -19.75
CA HIS A 244 -25.92 2.45 -19.84
C HIS A 244 -25.98 3.98 -19.83
N TYR A 245 -25.21 4.61 -18.94
CA TYR A 245 -25.08 6.06 -18.92
C TYR A 245 -24.37 6.60 -20.17
N SER A 246 -23.30 5.95 -20.65
CA SER A 246 -22.60 6.37 -21.87
C SER A 246 -23.48 6.36 -23.10
N ASP A 247 -24.30 5.32 -23.25
CA ASP A 247 -25.20 5.17 -24.38
C ASP A 247 -26.33 6.21 -24.35
N SER A 248 -26.75 6.67 -23.15
CA SER A 248 -27.79 7.70 -22.99
C SER A 248 -27.26 9.14 -23.04
N ALA A 249 -26.08 9.41 -22.49
CA ALA A 249 -25.48 10.75 -22.40
C ALA A 249 -24.76 11.20 -23.69
N GLY A 250 -24.36 10.27 -24.56
CA GLY A 250 -23.67 10.60 -25.81
C GLY A 250 -22.36 11.37 -25.61
N LEU A 251 -22.15 12.46 -26.35
CA LEU A 251 -20.91 13.25 -26.30
C LEU A 251 -20.72 14.02 -24.98
N ASP A 252 -21.80 14.25 -24.21
CA ASP A 252 -21.80 15.13 -23.04
C ASP A 252 -20.99 14.54 -21.87
N GLN A 253 -20.93 13.21 -21.76
CA GLN A 253 -20.10 12.50 -20.77
C GLN A 253 -18.61 12.72 -21.03
N TYR A 254 -18.17 12.71 -22.30
CA TYR A 254 -16.75 12.88 -22.64
C TYR A 254 -16.21 14.25 -22.25
N LEU A 255 -17.08 15.27 -22.22
CA LEU A 255 -16.70 16.64 -21.89
C LEU A 255 -16.58 16.88 -20.39
N LYS A 256 -17.42 16.20 -19.58
CA LYS A 256 -17.47 16.41 -18.12
C LYS A 256 -16.60 15.42 -17.34
N SER A 257 -16.35 14.22 -17.88
CA SER A 257 -15.64 13.13 -17.19
C SER A 257 -16.23 12.74 -15.83
N GLU A 258 -17.43 13.21 -15.50
CA GLU A 258 -18.13 12.94 -14.25
C GLU A 258 -19.36 12.07 -14.53
N LEU A 259 -19.64 11.14 -13.61
CA LEU A 259 -20.88 10.37 -13.63
C LEU A 259 -21.90 11.05 -12.72
N PRO A 260 -22.97 11.66 -13.26
CA PRO A 260 -23.99 12.31 -12.45
C PRO A 260 -24.75 11.24 -11.66
N LEU A 261 -24.77 11.42 -10.34
CA LEU A 261 -25.34 10.47 -9.40
C LEU A 261 -26.80 10.11 -9.70
N ASP A 262 -27.59 11.08 -10.15
CA ASP A 262 -29.01 10.87 -10.48
C ASP A 262 -29.17 9.90 -11.65
N ALA A 263 -28.32 9.97 -12.66
CA ALA A 263 -28.37 9.04 -13.79
C ALA A 263 -27.93 7.62 -13.40
N ILE A 264 -27.00 7.50 -12.46
CA ILE A 264 -26.54 6.20 -11.93
C ILE A 264 -27.63 5.54 -11.10
N LYS A 265 -28.44 6.31 -10.36
CA LYS A 265 -29.57 5.81 -9.58
C LYS A 265 -30.68 5.22 -10.44
N GLU A 266 -30.80 5.66 -11.68
CA GLU A 266 -31.81 5.19 -12.64
C GLU A 266 -31.35 3.96 -13.45
N ALA A 267 -30.08 3.55 -13.33
CA ALA A 267 -29.55 2.41 -14.07
C ALA A 267 -30.21 1.09 -13.60
N PRO A 268 -30.63 0.20 -14.53
CA PRO A 268 -31.34 -1.03 -14.17
C PRO A 268 -30.49 -2.01 -13.36
N GLU A 269 -29.16 -1.99 -13.51
CA GLU A 269 -28.24 -2.86 -12.79
C GLU A 269 -27.92 -2.39 -11.37
N ILE A 270 -28.45 -1.24 -10.94
CA ILE A 270 -28.12 -0.66 -9.63
C ILE A 270 -28.61 -1.51 -8.47
N ASP A 271 -29.74 -2.22 -8.64
CA ASP A 271 -30.28 -3.09 -7.60
C ASP A 271 -29.43 -4.36 -7.42
N GLU A 272 -28.81 -4.86 -8.49
CA GLU A 272 -27.84 -5.96 -8.42
C GLU A 272 -26.55 -5.51 -7.71
N LEU A 273 -26.10 -4.28 -7.96
CA LEU A 273 -24.95 -3.70 -7.23
C LEU A 273 -25.24 -3.50 -5.75
N ARG A 274 -26.44 -3.05 -5.40
CA ARG A 274 -26.89 -2.96 -4.00
C ARG A 274 -26.91 -4.32 -3.31
N ALA A 275 -27.34 -5.37 -4.01
CA ALA A 275 -27.29 -6.73 -3.49
C ALA A 275 -25.85 -7.22 -3.20
N LEU A 276 -24.85 -6.67 -3.90
CA LEU A 276 -23.43 -6.91 -3.66
C LEU A 276 -22.78 -5.94 -2.66
N GLY A 277 -23.60 -5.08 -2.02
CA GLY A 277 -23.18 -4.14 -0.99
C GLY A 277 -22.61 -2.82 -1.50
N LEU A 278 -22.84 -2.45 -2.77
CA LEU A 278 -22.38 -1.17 -3.33
C LEU A 278 -23.53 -0.17 -3.49
N THR A 279 -23.24 1.10 -3.18
CA THR A 279 -24.15 2.22 -3.38
C THR A 279 -23.93 2.89 -4.75
N PRO A 280 -24.91 3.64 -5.28
CA PRO A 280 -24.70 4.47 -6.47
C PRO A 280 -23.52 5.43 -6.33
N GLU A 281 -23.32 5.98 -5.13
CA GLU A 281 -22.18 6.83 -4.79
C GLU A 281 -20.85 6.08 -4.92
N ASP A 282 -20.78 4.82 -4.45
CA ASP A 282 -19.60 3.97 -4.63
C ASP A 282 -19.27 3.76 -6.10
N VAL A 283 -20.28 3.60 -6.98
CA VAL A 283 -20.06 3.41 -8.42
C VAL A 283 -19.43 4.66 -9.05
N CYS A 284 -19.90 5.85 -8.68
CA CYS A 284 -19.31 7.11 -9.12
C CYS A 284 -17.85 7.23 -8.66
N GLU A 285 -17.57 6.91 -7.39
CA GLU A 285 -16.22 6.94 -6.84
C GLU A 285 -15.30 5.87 -7.46
N MET A 286 -15.82 4.67 -7.69
CA MET A 286 -15.12 3.59 -8.39
C MET A 286 -14.72 4.03 -9.79
N HIS A 287 -15.61 4.71 -10.53
CA HIS A 287 -15.28 5.23 -11.86
C HIS A 287 -14.19 6.28 -11.79
N SER A 288 -14.30 7.23 -10.85
CA SER A 288 -13.26 8.23 -10.65
C SER A 288 -11.91 7.57 -10.33
N LEU A 289 -11.88 6.60 -9.41
CA LEU A 289 -10.64 5.98 -8.96
C LEU A 289 -10.03 4.99 -9.96
N LEU A 290 -10.85 4.16 -10.62
CA LEU A 290 -10.39 3.08 -11.50
C LEU A 290 -10.24 3.50 -12.96
N ALA A 291 -11.11 4.39 -13.47
CA ALA A 291 -11.12 4.79 -14.88
C ALA A 291 -10.36 6.11 -15.11
N ILE A 292 -10.69 7.18 -14.38
CA ILE A 292 -10.02 8.48 -14.52
C ILE A 292 -8.63 8.41 -13.88
N ALA A 293 -8.60 7.90 -12.64
CA ALA A 293 -7.42 7.59 -11.86
C ALA A 293 -6.43 8.76 -11.78
N ASN A 294 -6.89 9.94 -11.37
CA ASN A 294 -6.00 11.11 -11.23
C ASN A 294 -4.83 10.82 -10.29
N TYR A 295 -3.76 11.59 -10.41
CA TYR A 295 -2.52 11.31 -9.69
C TYR A 295 -2.72 11.38 -8.17
N GLU A 296 -3.41 12.41 -7.73
CA GLU A 296 -3.82 12.72 -6.36
C GLU A 296 -4.79 11.69 -5.77
N ASP A 297 -5.66 11.10 -6.60
CA ASP A 297 -6.58 10.05 -6.16
C ASP A 297 -5.86 8.71 -6.00
N ARG A 298 -4.81 8.46 -6.79
CA ARG A 298 -4.04 7.22 -6.70
C ARG A 298 -3.06 7.19 -5.53
N PHE A 299 -2.49 8.34 -5.18
CA PHE A 299 -1.37 8.43 -4.24
C PHE A 299 -1.71 9.40 -3.12
N VAL A 300 -2.29 8.86 -2.04
CA VAL A 300 -2.63 9.60 -0.82
C VAL A 300 -1.64 9.21 0.26
N ILE A 301 -0.51 9.91 0.29
CA ILE A 301 0.65 9.56 1.12
C ILE A 301 0.97 10.75 2.02
N PRO A 302 0.77 10.64 3.35
CA PRO A 302 1.12 11.70 4.28
C PRO A 302 2.65 11.76 4.44
N THR A 303 3.14 12.89 4.95
CA THR A 303 4.55 13.00 5.32
C THR A 303 4.84 12.20 6.59
N ALA A 304 6.03 11.59 6.69
CA ALA A 304 6.47 11.03 7.96
C ALA A 304 6.89 12.23 8.81
N ASN A 305 5.99 12.68 9.69
CA ASN A 305 6.08 13.87 10.55
C ASN A 305 7.44 14.02 11.25
N ARG A 306 8.43 14.52 10.50
CA ARG A 306 9.82 14.74 10.90
C ARG A 306 10.04 16.21 11.23
N ASP A 307 9.00 16.92 11.64
CA ASP A 307 9.08 18.31 12.08
C ASP A 307 9.24 18.41 13.61
N HIS A 308 9.98 17.47 14.20
CA HIS A 308 10.38 17.55 15.60
C HIS A 308 11.74 18.24 15.72
N GLU A 309 12.02 18.87 16.86
CA GLU A 309 13.21 19.71 17.06
C GLU A 309 14.52 19.01 16.66
N ALA A 310 14.64 17.71 16.95
CA ALA A 310 15.86 16.94 16.69
C ALA A 310 16.18 16.74 15.19
N SER A 311 15.18 16.69 14.31
CA SER A 311 15.38 16.54 12.86
C SER A 311 15.65 17.88 12.20
N VAL A 312 14.93 18.95 12.60
CA VAL A 312 15.16 20.32 12.10
C VAL A 312 16.57 20.79 12.44
N LEU A 313 17.03 20.56 13.68
CA LEU A 313 18.39 20.89 14.11
C LEU A 313 19.48 20.15 13.33
N LYS A 314 19.16 19.01 12.71
CA LYS A 314 20.10 18.24 11.90
C LYS A 314 20.11 18.66 10.43
N GLN A 315 19.13 19.42 9.95
CA GLN A 315 18.97 19.71 8.52
C GLN A 315 20.20 20.38 7.88
N GLY A 316 20.91 21.24 8.62
CA GLY A 316 22.15 21.90 8.16
C GLY A 316 23.40 21.01 8.14
N GLU A 317 23.34 19.81 8.73
CA GLU A 317 24.47 18.88 8.85
C GLU A 317 24.27 17.58 8.04
N GLN A 318 23.01 17.23 7.71
CA GLN A 318 22.68 16.03 6.93
C GLN A 318 23.32 16.08 5.53
N GLY A 319 23.93 14.97 5.10
CA GLY A 319 24.60 14.85 3.80
C GLY A 319 26.11 15.16 3.81
N MET A 320 26.64 15.76 4.88
CA MET A 320 28.07 16.07 5.00
C MET A 320 28.89 14.85 5.46
N ASN A 321 28.89 13.75 4.70
CA ASN A 321 29.58 12.51 5.07
C ASN A 321 31.11 12.60 4.90
N MET A 322 31.80 13.14 5.91
CA MET A 322 33.27 13.25 5.95
C MET A 322 33.97 11.97 6.44
N GLY A 323 33.34 10.79 6.29
CA GLY A 323 33.91 9.51 6.70
C GLY A 323 33.68 9.12 8.17
N GLY A 324 32.86 9.89 8.90
CA GLY A 324 32.34 9.48 10.21
C GLY A 324 31.10 8.61 10.02
N GLY A 325 31.06 7.44 10.67
CA GLY A 325 29.90 6.54 10.63
C GLY A 325 28.58 7.18 11.13
N ARG A 326 27.50 6.37 11.12
CA ARG A 326 26.05 6.72 11.19
C ARG A 326 25.57 7.91 12.04
N ASP A 327 26.32 8.42 13.01
CA ASP A 327 25.86 9.51 13.86
C ASP A 327 26.68 10.79 13.82
N GLN A 328 27.90 10.83 13.26
CA GLN A 328 28.87 11.94 13.46
C GLN A 328 29.08 12.42 14.91
N ARG A 329 28.35 11.88 15.90
CA ARG A 329 28.26 12.38 17.26
C ARG A 329 28.44 11.31 18.33
N TYR A 330 28.43 10.00 18.02
CA TYR A 330 28.71 9.00 19.04
C TYR A 330 29.48 7.78 18.53
N ARG A 331 30.81 7.91 18.51
CA ARG A 331 31.75 6.87 18.95
C ARG A 331 33.18 7.42 19.10
N ALA A 332 33.35 8.49 19.87
CA ALA A 332 34.68 8.90 20.35
C ALA A 332 34.94 8.30 21.75
N SER A 333 34.92 6.97 21.86
CA SER A 333 35.39 6.28 23.07
C SER A 333 36.07 4.93 22.80
N LYS A 334 36.66 4.74 21.60
CA LYS A 334 37.50 3.55 21.34
C LYS A 334 38.84 3.81 20.65
N ILE A 335 39.86 3.25 21.29
CA ILE A 335 41.12 2.60 20.86
C ILE A 335 42.11 3.38 19.96
N PHE A 336 41.68 4.17 18.97
CA PHE A 336 42.63 4.88 18.09
C PHE A 336 42.82 6.37 18.42
N GLY A 337 42.23 6.85 19.52
CA GLY A 337 42.48 8.18 20.06
C GLY A 337 41.78 9.32 19.30
N GLY A 338 41.04 10.12 20.06
CA GLY A 338 40.65 11.48 19.70
C GLY A 338 39.27 11.62 19.01
N PRO A 339 38.41 12.57 19.46
CA PRO A 339 37.30 13.01 18.64
C PRO A 339 37.87 13.70 17.39
N MET A 340 37.33 13.41 16.22
CA MET A 340 37.38 14.39 15.13
C MET A 340 36.48 15.56 15.52
N ASP A 341 36.97 16.39 16.44
CA ASP A 341 36.33 17.60 16.95
C ASP A 341 36.40 18.74 15.92
N ARG A 342 36.27 18.41 14.63
CA ARG A 342 35.85 19.42 13.66
C ARG A 342 34.38 19.64 13.94
N LYS A 343 34.03 20.67 14.71
CA LYS A 343 32.68 21.22 14.75
C LYS A 343 32.25 21.43 13.28
N ILE A 344 31.37 20.56 12.77
CA ILE A 344 30.93 20.61 11.35
C ILE A 344 29.97 21.80 11.14
N ALA A 345 29.26 22.23 12.19
CA ALA A 345 28.53 23.48 12.23
C ALA A 345 28.89 24.29 13.49
N PRO A 346 29.11 25.61 13.38
CA PRO A 346 29.18 26.49 14.55
C PRO A 346 27.87 26.41 15.33
N THR A 347 27.96 26.27 16.66
CA THR A 347 26.82 26.37 17.55
C THR A 347 26.33 27.82 17.61
N PHE A 348 25.09 28.09 18.02
CA PHE A 348 24.59 29.47 18.19
C PHE A 348 25.51 30.34 19.07
N LYS A 349 26.19 29.73 20.07
CA LYS A 349 27.22 30.38 20.90
C LYS A 349 28.47 30.82 20.13
N ASP A 350 28.79 30.16 19.01
CA ASP A 350 29.90 30.53 18.13
C ASP A 350 29.55 31.72 17.21
N TYR A 351 28.26 32.06 17.08
CA TYR A 351 27.76 33.24 16.35
C TYR A 351 27.62 34.49 17.23
N GLU A 352 27.78 34.37 18.55
CA GLU A 352 28.03 35.52 19.42
C GLU A 352 29.45 36.03 19.14
N VAL A 353 29.61 36.70 18.00
CA VAL A 353 30.83 37.44 17.67
C VAL A 353 30.97 38.50 18.74
N ALA A 354 31.87 38.24 19.70
CA ALA A 354 32.36 39.22 20.64
C ALA A 354 32.58 40.53 19.89
N ALA A 355 31.86 41.58 20.29
CA ALA A 355 32.01 42.92 19.76
C ALA A 355 33.44 43.39 20.00
N LYS A 356 34.37 43.04 19.10
CA LYS A 356 35.73 43.55 19.15
C LYS A 356 35.65 45.01 18.69
N PRO A 357 36.07 45.98 19.52
CA PRO A 357 36.03 47.37 19.13
C PRO A 357 36.92 47.55 17.90
N ARG A 358 36.36 48.12 16.83
CA ARG A 358 37.13 48.53 15.65
C ARG A 358 38.22 49.49 16.12
N LYS A 359 39.49 49.08 16.04
CA LYS A 359 40.60 50.03 16.13
C LYS A 359 40.47 51.00 14.95
N GLN A 360 40.07 52.23 15.23
CA GLN A 360 40.20 53.36 14.30
C GLN A 360 41.70 53.50 13.96
N LYS A 361 42.00 53.54 12.66
CA LYS A 361 43.31 53.95 12.15
C LYS A 361 43.27 55.43 11.85
#